data_AF-A0A352X560-F1
#
_entry.id   AF-A0A352X560-F1
#
_cell.length_a   1.000
_cell.length_b   1.000
_cell.length_c   1.000
_cell.angle_alpha   90.00
_cell.angle_beta   90.00
_cell.angle_gamma   90.00
#
_symmetry.space_group_name_H-M   'P 1'
#
loop_
_entity.id
_entity.type
_entity.pdbx_description
1 polymer ?
#
loop_
_entity_poly.entity_id
_entity_poly.type
_entity_poly.pdbx_seq_one_letter_code
_entity_poly.pdbx_strand_id
1 'polypeptide(L)'
;MDLSEEFYAWLAHSQFSKIAQAKSTLLELEEEMISVPLVELIPETRGSYIQFLSDRIVEGTKTLLEHLEQPNPADLLDDDKYRLKKAIAILNLVKNQVYQYVGYY
;
A
#
# COMPACT_ATOMS: atom_id res chain seq x y z
N MET A 1 -9.10 -2.81 4.50
CA MET A 1 -8.13 -2.21 5.44
C MET A 1 -8.48 -0.74 5.52
N ASP A 2 -8.61 -0.18 6.71
CA ASP A 2 -8.90 1.25 6.85
C ASP A 2 -7.59 2.06 6.70
N LEU A 3 -7.56 3.02 5.79
CA LEU A 3 -6.41 3.85 5.44
C LEU A 3 -6.82 5.32 5.55
N SER A 4 -5.97 6.17 6.14
CA SER A 4 -6.26 7.59 6.27
C SER A 4 -6.26 8.25 4.89
N GLU A 5 -7.01 9.36 4.77
CA GLU A 5 -7.02 10.16 3.55
C GLU A 5 -5.61 10.61 3.15
N GLU A 6 -4.76 10.99 4.11
CA GLU A 6 -3.39 11.39 3.78
C GLU A 6 -2.56 10.23 3.23
N PHE A 7 -2.79 9.00 3.71
CA PHE A 7 -2.09 7.83 3.19
C PHE A 7 -2.53 7.49 1.76
N TYR A 8 -3.83 7.59 1.49
CA TYR A 8 -4.35 7.44 0.13
C TYR A 8 -3.82 8.51 -0.82
N ALA A 9 -3.84 9.78 -0.40
CA ALA A 9 -3.26 10.87 -1.17
C ALA A 9 -1.78 10.62 -1.46
N TRP A 10 -1.02 10.17 -0.46
CA TRP A 10 0.39 9.81 -0.63
C TRP A 10 0.58 8.70 -1.66
N LEU A 11 -0.21 7.62 -1.61
CA LEU A 11 -0.16 6.56 -2.62
C LEU A 11 -0.51 7.08 -4.01
N ALA A 12 -1.60 7.85 -4.13
CA ALA A 12 -2.11 8.40 -5.38
C ALA A 12 -1.07 9.29 -6.08
N HIS A 13 -0.30 10.06 -5.32
CA HIS A 13 0.76 10.93 -5.85
C HIS A 13 2.12 10.25 -6.02
N SER A 14 2.25 8.98 -5.63
CA SER A 14 3.51 8.23 -5.74
C SER A 14 3.58 7.39 -7.02
N GLN A 15 4.71 6.70 -7.24
CA GLN A 15 4.83 5.70 -8.33
C GLN A 15 3.86 4.53 -8.15
N PHE A 16 3.32 4.32 -6.95
CA PHE A 16 2.35 3.27 -6.67
C PHE A 16 1.13 3.33 -7.57
N SER A 17 0.57 4.53 -7.79
CA SER A 17 -0.61 4.73 -8.65
C SER A 17 -0.34 4.47 -10.14
N LYS A 18 0.93 4.37 -10.54
CA LYS A 18 1.36 4.12 -11.92
C LYS A 18 1.70 2.66 -12.18
N ILE A 19 1.77 1.82 -11.15
CA ILE A 19 2.17 0.41 -11.27
C ILE A 19 1.18 -0.37 -12.15
N ALA A 20 -0.12 -0.14 -11.96
CA ALA A 20 -1.15 -0.73 -12.80
C ALA A 20 -2.45 0.09 -12.72
N GLN A 21 -3.21 0.06 -13.80
CA GLN A 21 -4.53 0.69 -13.85
C GLN A 21 -5.60 -0.30 -13.40
N ALA A 22 -6.51 0.18 -12.55
CA ALA A 22 -7.70 -0.58 -12.19
C ALA A 22 -8.59 -0.76 -13.42
N LYS A 23 -9.13 -1.97 -13.58
CA LYS A 23 -10.09 -2.33 -14.62
C LYS A 23 -11.40 -2.76 -13.99
N SER A 24 -12.50 -2.46 -14.66
CA SER A 24 -13.82 -2.92 -14.25
C SER A 24 -13.83 -4.45 -14.25
N THR A 25 -13.99 -5.04 -13.07
CA THR A 25 -13.92 -6.48 -12.84
C THR A 25 -15.24 -6.91 -12.22
N LEU A 26 -15.88 -7.90 -12.84
CA LEU A 26 -17.13 -8.48 -12.35
C LEU A 26 -16.80 -9.55 -11.32
N LEU A 27 -17.27 -9.39 -10.09
CA LEU A 27 -17.10 -10.36 -9.01
C LEU A 27 -18.46 -10.86 -8.55
N GLU A 28 -18.55 -12.15 -8.23
CA GLU A 28 -19.69 -12.72 -7.53
C GLU A 28 -19.46 -12.57 -6.02
N LEU A 29 -20.32 -11.81 -5.36
CA LEU A 29 -20.31 -11.57 -3.92
C LEU A 29 -21.71 -11.83 -3.40
N GLU A 30 -21.85 -12.79 -2.48
CA GLU A 30 -23.14 -13.11 -1.83
C GLU A 30 -24.28 -13.34 -2.83
N GLU A 31 -24.01 -14.08 -3.92
CA GLU A 31 -24.97 -14.39 -5.01
C GLU A 31 -25.33 -13.20 -5.92
N GLU A 32 -24.67 -12.04 -5.76
CA GLU A 32 -24.80 -10.88 -6.65
C GLU A 32 -23.54 -10.64 -7.50
N MET A 33 -23.73 -10.26 -8.76
CA MET A 33 -22.63 -9.84 -9.64
C MET A 33 -22.37 -8.35 -9.47
N ILE A 34 -21.25 -8.00 -8.86
CA ILE A 34 -20.85 -6.61 -8.61
C ILE A 34 -19.69 -6.25 -9.53
N SER A 35 -19.81 -5.11 -10.21
CA SER A 35 -18.72 -4.57 -11.03
C SER A 35 -17.90 -3.58 -10.20
N VAL A 36 -16.63 -3.90 -9.95
CA VAL A 36 -15.72 -3.06 -9.15
C VAL A 36 -14.41 -2.78 -9.88
N PRO A 37 -13.84 -1.57 -9.75
CA PRO A 37 -12.54 -1.26 -10.35
C PRO A 37 -11.43 -1.94 -9.54
N LEU A 38 -10.77 -2.94 -10.14
CA LEU A 38 -9.72 -3.72 -9.49
C LEU A 38 -8.45 -3.78 -10.31
N VAL A 39 -7.32 -3.83 -9.63
CA VAL A 39 -6.02 -4.18 -10.21
C VAL A 39 -5.78 -5.66 -10.00
N GLU A 40 -5.56 -6.41 -11.07
CA GLU A 40 -5.16 -7.81 -11.01
C GLU A 40 -3.69 -7.94 -10.59
N LEU A 41 -3.43 -8.80 -9.61
CA LEU A 41 -2.09 -9.08 -9.07
C LEU A 41 -1.39 -10.21 -9.84
N ILE A 42 -1.31 -10.05 -11.16
CA ILE A 42 -0.46 -10.89 -12.02
C ILE A 42 1.01 -10.80 -11.56
N PRO A 43 1.88 -11.77 -11.89
CA PRO A 43 3.24 -11.82 -11.36
C PRO A 43 4.04 -10.53 -11.54
N GLU A 44 3.93 -9.87 -12.69
CA GLU A 44 4.61 -8.60 -12.98
C GLU A 44 4.10 -7.45 -12.10
N THR A 45 2.78 -7.22 -12.08
CA THR A 45 2.14 -6.19 -11.25
C THR A 45 2.44 -6.41 -9.76
N ARG A 46 2.36 -7.66 -9.31
CA ARG A 46 2.69 -8.05 -7.94
C ARG A 46 4.15 -7.76 -7.61
N GLY A 47 5.07 -8.12 -8.50
CA GLY A 47 6.49 -7.82 -8.36
C GLY A 47 6.75 -6.32 -8.21
N SER A 48 6.14 -5.50 -9.05
CA SER A 48 6.26 -4.04 -9.00
C SER A 48 5.73 -3.44 -7.70
N TYR A 49 4.57 -3.90 -7.21
CA TYR A 49 4.05 -3.48 -5.90
C TYR A 49 4.96 -3.90 -4.74
N ILE A 50 5.44 -5.14 -4.75
CA ILE A 50 6.37 -5.64 -3.72
C ILE A 50 7.63 -4.79 -3.68
N GLN A 51 8.21 -4.49 -4.85
CA GLN A 51 9.41 -3.68 -4.96
C GLN A 51 9.18 -2.29 -4.39
N PHE A 52 8.15 -1.58 -4.89
CA PHE A 52 7.81 -0.24 -4.41
C PHE A 52 7.61 -0.19 -2.89
N LEU A 53 6.78 -1.10 -2.35
CA LEU A 53 6.47 -1.11 -0.92
C LEU A 53 7.72 -1.44 -0.09
N SER A 54 8.56 -2.38 -0.55
CA SER A 54 9.80 -2.73 0.13
C SER A 54 10.77 -1.54 0.18
N ASP A 55 10.93 -0.82 -0.93
CA ASP A 55 11.78 0.37 -0.98
C ASP A 55 11.27 1.46 -0.05
N ARG A 56 9.96 1.72 -0.04
CA ARG A 56 9.35 2.70 0.88
C ARG A 56 9.45 2.32 2.34
N ILE A 57 9.36 1.03 2.66
CA ILE A 57 9.58 0.54 4.01
C ILE A 57 11.02 0.76 4.45
N VAL A 58 11.99 0.48 3.58
CA VAL A 58 13.41 0.72 3.87
C VAL A 58 13.68 2.22 4.07
N GLU A 59 13.19 3.08 3.18
CA GLU A 59 13.31 4.54 3.32
C GLU A 59 12.66 5.03 4.62
N GLY A 60 11.39 4.67 4.88
CA GLY A 60 10.70 5.09 6.09
C GLY A 60 11.37 4.57 7.37
N THR A 61 11.94 3.37 7.35
CA THR A 61 12.70 2.83 8.50
C THR A 61 13.97 3.64 8.74
N LYS A 62 14.71 4.02 7.70
CA LYS A 62 15.89 4.89 7.82
C LYS A 62 15.52 6.24 8.43
N THR A 63 14.46 6.88 7.93
CA THR A 63 13.94 8.14 8.46
C THR A 63 13.55 8.02 9.94
N LEU A 64 12.89 6.92 10.35
CA LEU A 64 12.57 6.69 11.76
C LEU A 64 13.83 6.51 12.62
N LEU A 65 14.85 5.79 12.13
CA LEU A 65 16.12 5.61 12.85
C LEU A 65 16.84 6.95 13.04
N GLU A 66 16.95 7.77 12.00
CA GLU A 66 17.54 9.11 12.06
C GLU A 66 16.83 10.02 13.07
N HIS A 67 15.50 9.95 13.16
CA HIS A 67 14.73 10.70 14.16
C HIS A 67 14.96 10.21 15.60
N LEU A 68 15.13 8.90 15.80
CA LEU A 68 15.42 8.32 17.12
C LEU A 68 16.82 8.67 17.63
N GLU A 69 17.74 8.99 16.74
CA GLU A 69 19.08 9.48 17.09
C GLU A 69 19.07 10.95 17.55
N GLN A 70 17.96 11.69 17.37
CA GLN A 70 17.84 13.07 17.79
C GLN A 70 17.48 13.23 19.28
N PRO A 71 18.06 14.23 19.97
CA PRO A 71 17.92 14.39 21.42
C PRO A 71 16.51 14.78 21.91
N ASN A 72 15.57 15.13 21.01
CA ASN A 72 14.20 15.48 21.40
C ASN A 72 13.16 14.95 20.37
N PRO A 73 12.76 13.67 20.49
CA PRO A 73 11.88 13.02 19.52
C PRO A 73 10.41 13.34 19.83
N ALA A 74 9.85 14.41 19.26
CA ALA A 74 8.42 14.71 19.42
C ALA A 74 7.70 14.97 18.09
N ASP A 75 6.47 14.44 18.03
CA ASP A 75 5.37 14.61 17.07
C ASP A 75 5.52 14.15 15.61
N LEU A 76 6.71 14.16 15.00
CA LEU A 76 6.90 13.66 13.61
C LEU A 76 6.85 12.12 13.48
N LEU A 77 6.99 11.42 14.60
CA LEU A 77 7.09 9.97 14.63
C LEU A 77 5.79 9.23 14.30
N ASP A 78 4.63 9.82 14.58
CA ASP A 78 3.38 9.07 14.54
C ASP A 78 2.83 8.90 13.12
N ASP A 79 2.97 9.92 12.26
CA ASP A 79 2.65 9.84 10.84
C ASP A 79 3.58 8.86 10.11
N ASP A 80 4.89 8.93 10.38
CA ASP A 80 5.87 8.04 9.78
C ASP A 80 5.66 6.58 10.24
N LYS A 81 5.39 6.37 11.53
CA LYS A 81 5.00 5.04 12.05
C LYS A 81 3.72 4.54 11.40
N TYR A 82 2.71 5.40 11.23
CA TYR A 82 1.44 5.03 10.61
C TYR A 82 1.66 4.59 9.16
N ARG A 83 2.33 5.42 8.36
CA ARG A 83 2.67 5.13 6.96
C ARG A 83 3.45 3.83 6.83
N LEU A 84 4.46 3.64 7.67
CA LEU A 84 5.27 2.42 7.67
C LEU A 84 4.44 1.18 8.00
N LYS A 85 3.60 1.24 9.04
CA LYS A 85 2.69 0.14 9.42
C LYS A 85 1.74 -0.22 8.27
N LYS A 86 1.16 0.78 7.60
CA LYS A 86 0.25 0.54 6.47
C LYS A 86 0.98 -0.03 5.25
N ALA A 87 2.16 0.49 4.92
CA ALA A 87 2.98 -0.05 3.83
C ALA A 87 3.35 -1.53 4.08
N ILE A 88 3.73 -1.89 5.32
CA ILE A 88 4.00 -3.28 5.71
C ILE A 88 2.74 -4.15 5.56
N ALA A 89 1.60 -3.66 6.01
CA ALA A 89 0.35 -4.40 5.92
C ALA A 89 -0.07 -4.66 4.46
N ILE A 90 0.06 -3.67 3.58
CA ILE A 90 -0.20 -3.81 2.14
C ILE A 90 0.82 -4.78 1.52
N LEU A 91 2.11 -4.69 1.87
CA LEU A 91 3.14 -5.60 1.37
C LEU A 91 2.81 -7.06 1.68
N ASN A 92 2.34 -7.34 2.90
CA ASN A 92 1.95 -8.68 3.31
C ASN A 92 0.75 -9.21 2.50
N LEU A 93 -0.23 -8.36 2.20
CA LEU A 93 -1.36 -8.72 1.34
C LEU A 93 -0.89 -9.02 -0.09
N VAL A 94 -0.07 -8.16 -0.67
CA VAL A 94 0.45 -8.33 -2.03
C VAL A 94 1.39 -9.54 -2.14
N LYS A 95 2.13 -9.90 -1.10
CA LYS A 95 2.96 -11.13 -1.09
C LYS A 95 2.12 -12.41 -0.99
N ASN A 96 0.94 -12.33 -0.36
CA ASN A 96 0.08 -13.48 -0.21
C ASN A 96 -0.61 -13.83 -1.54
N GLN A 97 -0.27 -15.00 -2.08
CA GLN A 97 -0.75 -15.49 -3.38
C GLN A 97 -2.24 -15.83 -3.38
N VAL A 98 -2.90 -15.91 -2.22
CA VAL A 98 -4.35 -16.11 -2.15
C VAL A 98 -5.09 -14.89 -2.71
N TYR A 99 -4.58 -13.67 -2.50
CA TYR A 99 -5.20 -12.47 -3.04
C TYR A 99 -4.83 -12.29 -4.51
N GLN A 100 -5.84 -12.28 -5.37
CA GLN A 100 -5.69 -12.10 -6.82
C GLN A 100 -5.88 -10.65 -7.27
N TYR A 101 -6.49 -9.80 -6.44
CA TYR A 101 -6.85 -8.44 -6.79
C TYR A 101 -6.54 -7.45 -5.66
N VAL A 102 -6.29 -6.20 -6.02
CA VAL A 102 -6.27 -5.04 -5.12
C VAL A 102 -7.28 -4.02 -5.63
N GLY A 103 -8.18 -3.60 -4.76
CA GLY A 103 -9.11 -2.49 -5.01
C GLY A 103 -8.65 -1.23 -4.28
N TYR A 104 -8.99 -0.08 -4.87
CA TYR A 104 -8.87 1.22 -4.23
C TYR A 104 -10.29 1.75 -4.01
N TYR A 105 -10.69 1.86 -2.75
CA TYR A 105 -11.97 2.47 -2.34
C TYR A 105 -11.67 3.70 -1.50
#